data_AF-A0A4Y9Y9G6-F1
#
_entry.id   AF-A0A4Y9Y9G6-F1
#
_cell.length_a   1.000
_cell.length_b   1.000
_cell.length_c   1.000
_cell.angle_alpha   90.00
_cell.angle_beta   90.00
_cell.angle_gamma   90.00
#
_symmetry.space_group_name_H-M   'P 1'
#
loop_
_entity.id
_entity.type
_entity.pdbx_description
1 polymer ?
#
loop_
_entity_poly.entity_id
_entity_poly.type
_entity_poly.pdbx_seq_one_letter_code
_entity_poly.pdbx_strand_id
1 'polypeptide(L)'
;MRWKLFIVSAGLAAIAPFEVSGAESANSNGYYQKPSGSSSFTQYSGCGSPACGVPATGYTAAISQLSFGSAPGSGPGNACGRCFRLTGSADPYSPNYSGPFNSIVVKVTDLCPASGNEVWCGQTTSDGENQYGMPVHFDICEDTGGADAFFPSDHTALTGSYEERRVCILLAEWDWLRDRPVMSASRLRRRDIPWTIKNDPQKFAQLIRVVGEVHGRTIVQHLRGFQLKAREEINKVLRSASKQTAIDSKSSSGPGRHKYDISVLEPMAFISRHVNVLDLWGSSCKSFFVDRAGNMISIFGHYA
;
A
#
# COMPACT_ATOMS: atom_id res chain seq x y z
N MET A 1 -74.10 -38.63 23.37
CA MET A 1 -72.86 -38.63 22.54
C MET A 1 -72.37 -37.20 22.42
N ARG A 2 -71.21 -36.89 23.01
CA ARG A 2 -70.62 -35.52 23.07
C ARG A 2 -69.58 -35.39 21.97
N TRP A 3 -69.84 -34.57 20.96
CA TRP A 3 -68.86 -34.18 19.94
C TRP A 3 -67.96 -33.07 20.49
N LYS A 4 -66.65 -33.33 20.57
CA LYS A 4 -65.63 -32.31 20.84
C LYS A 4 -65.12 -31.78 19.51
N LEU A 5 -65.35 -30.50 19.27
CA LEU A 5 -64.82 -29.74 18.14
C LEU A 5 -63.37 -29.36 18.46
N PHE A 6 -62.41 -29.91 17.72
CA PHE A 6 -61.00 -29.49 17.78
C PHE A 6 -60.76 -28.41 16.74
N ILE A 7 -60.42 -27.20 17.19
CA ILE A 7 -59.96 -26.10 16.34
C ILE A 7 -58.43 -26.28 16.19
N VAL A 8 -57.99 -26.62 14.98
CA VAL A 8 -56.57 -26.63 14.60
C VAL A 8 -56.24 -25.25 14.05
N SER A 9 -55.45 -24.48 14.80
CA SER A 9 -54.91 -23.19 14.37
C SER A 9 -53.82 -23.42 13.33
N ALA A 10 -54.11 -23.07 12.07
CA ALA A 10 -53.10 -22.98 11.01
C ALA A 10 -52.29 -21.68 11.20
N GLY A 11 -51.03 -21.80 11.64
CA GLY A 11 -50.10 -20.68 11.70
C GLY A 11 -49.66 -20.28 10.29
N LEU A 12 -50.00 -19.07 9.88
CA LEU A 12 -49.39 -18.42 8.71
C LEU A 12 -47.91 -18.15 9.04
N ALA A 13 -47.01 -18.91 8.43
CA ALA A 13 -45.60 -18.55 8.38
C ALA A 13 -45.44 -17.39 7.39
N ALA A 14 -44.98 -16.23 7.87
CA ALA A 14 -44.63 -15.09 7.04
C ALA A 14 -43.42 -15.46 6.17
N ILE A 15 -43.64 -15.54 4.85
CA ILE A 15 -42.59 -15.71 3.86
C ILE A 15 -41.92 -14.35 3.71
N ALA A 16 -40.70 -14.19 4.23
CA ALA A 16 -39.92 -12.99 3.97
C ALA A 16 -39.53 -12.97 2.48
N PRO A 17 -39.69 -11.85 1.76
CA PRO A 17 -39.18 -11.73 0.40
C PRO A 17 -37.66 -11.87 0.42
N PHE A 18 -37.15 -12.79 -0.39
CA PHE A 18 -35.73 -12.87 -0.73
C PHE A 18 -35.41 -11.59 -1.50
N GLU A 19 -34.66 -10.67 -0.89
CA GLU A 19 -34.14 -9.50 -1.59
C GLU A 19 -33.18 -10.02 -2.66
N VAL A 20 -33.65 -10.07 -3.91
CA VAL A 20 -32.78 -10.16 -5.08
C VAL A 20 -31.85 -8.96 -4.97
N SER A 21 -30.57 -9.23 -4.70
CA SER A 21 -29.53 -8.21 -4.70
C SER A 21 -29.52 -7.60 -6.09
N GLY A 22 -30.16 -6.44 -6.24
CA GLY A 22 -30.30 -5.76 -7.51
C GLY A 22 -28.91 -5.52 -8.09
N ALA A 23 -28.71 -5.94 -9.34
CA ALA A 23 -27.49 -5.71 -10.10
C ALA A 23 -27.04 -4.26 -9.89
N GLU A 24 -25.93 -4.08 -9.20
CA GLU A 24 -25.45 -2.75 -8.86
C GLU A 24 -25.09 -2.01 -10.15
N SER A 25 -25.52 -0.75 -10.26
CA SER A 25 -25.45 0.04 -11.49
C SER A 25 -24.07 -0.04 -12.15
N ALA A 26 -24.05 -0.48 -13.41
CA ALA A 26 -22.93 -0.30 -14.31
C ALA A 26 -22.51 1.19 -14.37
N ASN A 27 -21.26 1.46 -14.71
CA ASN A 27 -20.76 2.82 -14.93
C ASN A 27 -21.49 3.48 -16.12
N SER A 28 -21.23 4.76 -16.38
CA SER A 28 -21.87 5.53 -17.46
C SER A 28 -21.75 4.91 -18.86
N ASN A 29 -20.84 3.95 -19.04
CA ASN A 29 -20.57 3.26 -20.30
C ASN A 29 -21.18 1.85 -20.34
N GLY A 30 -21.98 1.46 -19.35
CA GLY A 30 -22.64 0.15 -19.30
C GLY A 30 -21.76 -1.00 -18.81
N TYR A 31 -20.59 -0.73 -18.21
CA TYR A 31 -19.68 -1.76 -17.68
C TYR A 31 -19.61 -1.75 -16.14
N TYR A 32 -19.44 -2.91 -15.51
CA TYR A 32 -19.26 -3.05 -14.06
C TYR A 32 -17.78 -3.01 -13.68
N GLN A 33 -17.26 -1.83 -13.33
CA GLN A 33 -15.80 -1.62 -13.14
C GLN A 33 -15.44 -1.08 -11.76
N LYS A 34 -15.96 -1.74 -10.72
CA LYS A 34 -15.67 -1.34 -9.34
C LYS A 34 -14.23 -1.63 -8.94
N PRO A 35 -13.61 -0.79 -8.08
CA PRO A 35 -12.25 -1.00 -7.60
C PRO A 35 -12.15 -2.16 -6.61
N SER A 36 -13.24 -2.63 -6.01
CA SER A 36 -13.23 -3.76 -5.07
C SER A 36 -14.58 -4.45 -5.00
N GLY A 37 -14.60 -5.72 -4.61
CA GLY A 37 -15.83 -6.50 -4.46
C GLY A 37 -15.56 -7.99 -4.26
N SER A 38 -16.60 -8.80 -4.41
CA SER A 38 -16.52 -10.24 -4.49
C SER A 38 -16.16 -10.69 -5.91
N SER A 39 -15.48 -11.83 -6.02
CA SER A 39 -15.10 -12.39 -7.31
C SER A 39 -14.92 -13.90 -7.26
N SER A 40 -15.00 -14.52 -8.44
CA SER A 40 -14.56 -15.89 -8.68
C SER A 40 -13.24 -15.91 -9.44
N PHE A 41 -12.51 -17.01 -9.30
CA PHE A 41 -11.16 -17.17 -9.81
C PHE A 41 -11.02 -18.53 -10.49
N THR A 42 -10.47 -18.55 -11.70
CA THR A 42 -10.00 -19.77 -12.37
C THR A 42 -8.58 -19.53 -12.93
N GLN A 43 -8.07 -20.48 -13.71
CA GLN A 43 -6.77 -20.39 -14.35
C GLN A 43 -6.86 -20.77 -15.83
N TYR A 44 -5.96 -20.17 -16.63
CA TYR A 44 -5.83 -20.43 -18.06
C TYR A 44 -4.37 -20.37 -18.52
N SER A 45 -4.09 -20.95 -19.68
CA SER A 45 -2.81 -20.90 -20.37
C SER A 45 -2.89 -20.10 -21.67
N GLY A 46 -1.75 -19.65 -22.19
CA GLY A 46 -1.66 -18.96 -23.48
C GLY A 46 -1.84 -17.45 -23.41
N CYS A 47 -1.41 -16.78 -22.34
CA CYS A 47 -1.59 -15.33 -22.14
C CYS A 47 -0.55 -14.44 -22.86
N GLY A 48 0.17 -14.99 -23.84
CA GLY A 48 1.23 -14.29 -24.58
C GLY A 48 0.74 -13.27 -25.62
N SER A 49 -0.52 -13.36 -26.05
CA SER A 49 -1.15 -12.44 -27.01
C SER A 49 -2.52 -11.97 -26.52
N PRO A 50 -2.57 -11.21 -25.40
CA PRO A 50 -3.83 -10.96 -24.70
C PRO A 50 -4.61 -9.79 -25.32
N ALA A 51 -5.90 -9.65 -24.98
CA ALA A 51 -6.82 -8.67 -25.55
C ALA A 51 -6.44 -7.20 -25.33
N CYS A 52 -5.61 -6.88 -24.33
CA CYS A 52 -5.04 -5.54 -24.19
C CYS A 52 -3.96 -5.22 -25.24
N GLY A 53 -3.54 -6.20 -26.04
CA GLY A 53 -2.53 -6.08 -27.10
C GLY A 53 -1.09 -6.08 -26.59
N VAL A 54 -0.88 -6.09 -25.27
CA VAL A 54 0.45 -6.09 -24.65
C VAL A 54 0.51 -7.15 -23.54
N PRO A 55 1.43 -8.13 -23.63
CA PRO A 55 1.70 -9.00 -22.49
C PRO A 55 2.44 -8.22 -21.40
N ALA A 56 2.51 -8.80 -20.20
CA ALA A 56 3.26 -8.22 -19.09
C ALA A 56 4.13 -9.26 -18.39
N THR A 57 5.21 -8.78 -17.78
CA THR A 57 6.01 -9.56 -16.82
C THR A 57 5.37 -9.51 -15.43
N GLY A 58 5.37 -10.63 -14.70
CA GLY A 58 4.67 -10.80 -13.42
C GLY A 58 3.29 -11.44 -13.60
N TYR A 59 2.55 -11.65 -12.52
CA TYR A 59 1.25 -12.32 -12.57
C TYR A 59 0.24 -11.50 -13.35
N THR A 60 -0.37 -12.14 -14.34
CA THR A 60 -1.41 -11.55 -15.19
C THR A 60 -2.73 -12.29 -15.02
N ALA A 61 -3.82 -11.61 -15.38
CA ALA A 61 -5.15 -12.21 -15.42
C ALA A 61 -5.98 -11.64 -16.58
N ALA A 62 -6.91 -12.45 -17.05
CA ALA A 62 -8.08 -11.98 -17.78
C ALA A 62 -9.17 -11.59 -16.76
N ILE A 63 -9.99 -10.59 -17.09
CA ILE A 63 -11.16 -10.23 -16.27
C ILE A 63 -12.43 -10.41 -17.10
N SER A 64 -13.56 -10.75 -16.46
CA SER A 64 -14.85 -10.93 -17.15
C SER A 64 -15.22 -9.73 -18.01
N GLN A 65 -15.85 -9.98 -19.16
CA GLN A 65 -16.15 -8.97 -20.18
C GLN A 65 -16.86 -7.72 -19.64
N LEU A 66 -17.84 -7.89 -18.75
CA LEU A 66 -18.56 -6.78 -18.13
C LEU A 66 -17.66 -5.88 -17.30
N SER A 67 -16.57 -6.41 -16.75
CA SER A 67 -15.55 -5.65 -16.00
C SER A 67 -14.35 -5.25 -16.84
N PHE A 68 -14.07 -5.94 -17.94
CA PHE A 68 -12.98 -5.61 -18.87
C PHE A 68 -13.20 -4.24 -19.52
N GLY A 69 -14.43 -3.96 -19.96
CA GLY A 69 -14.78 -2.69 -20.58
C GLY A 69 -14.67 -2.68 -22.11
N SER A 70 -14.67 -3.84 -22.76
CA SER A 70 -14.64 -4.00 -24.22
C SER A 70 -15.14 -5.39 -24.61
N ALA A 71 -15.58 -5.54 -25.86
CA ALA A 71 -16.00 -6.81 -26.44
C ALA A 71 -14.86 -7.48 -27.24
N PRO A 72 -14.93 -8.80 -27.52
CA PRO A 72 -13.96 -9.48 -28.37
C PRO A 72 -13.75 -8.76 -29.70
N GLY A 73 -12.48 -8.53 -30.07
CA GLY A 73 -12.11 -7.82 -31.30
C GLY A 73 -12.27 -6.30 -31.30
N SER A 74 -12.82 -5.70 -30.24
CA SER A 74 -12.97 -4.24 -30.12
C SER A 74 -11.74 -3.53 -29.49
N GLY A 75 -10.69 -4.30 -29.18
CA GLY A 75 -9.45 -3.78 -28.60
C GLY A 75 -9.50 -3.63 -27.07
N PRO A 76 -8.54 -2.89 -26.48
CA PRO A 76 -8.36 -2.82 -25.03
C PRO A 76 -9.53 -2.14 -24.32
N GLY A 77 -10.02 -2.76 -23.24
CA GLY A 77 -10.97 -2.16 -22.33
C GLY A 77 -10.29 -1.31 -21.23
N ASN A 78 -11.09 -0.57 -20.46
CA ASN A 78 -10.59 0.27 -19.36
C ASN A 78 -9.88 -0.55 -18.26
N ALA A 79 -10.17 -1.85 -18.14
CA ALA A 79 -9.46 -2.72 -17.20
C ALA A 79 -7.96 -2.92 -17.52
N CYS A 80 -7.56 -2.72 -18.77
CA CYS A 80 -6.19 -2.98 -19.22
C CYS A 80 -5.13 -2.24 -18.39
N GLY A 81 -4.19 -3.00 -17.83
CA GLY A 81 -3.07 -2.48 -17.05
C GLY A 81 -3.38 -2.18 -15.59
N ARG A 82 -4.66 -2.24 -15.16
CA ARG A 82 -5.03 -2.09 -13.75
C ARG A 82 -4.55 -3.30 -12.94
N CYS A 83 -4.26 -3.04 -11.66
CA CYS A 83 -3.68 -4.03 -10.76
C CYS A 83 -4.67 -4.37 -9.66
N PHE A 84 -4.82 -5.64 -9.32
CA PHE A 84 -5.76 -6.06 -8.28
C PHE A 84 -5.11 -7.06 -7.34
N ARG A 85 -5.30 -6.86 -6.04
CA ARG A 85 -5.03 -7.88 -5.03
C ARG A 85 -6.22 -8.84 -5.01
N LEU A 86 -5.98 -10.08 -5.39
CA LEU A 86 -6.95 -11.17 -5.33
C LEU A 86 -6.77 -11.94 -4.02
N THR A 87 -7.84 -12.36 -3.39
CA THR A 87 -7.82 -13.15 -2.16
C THR A 87 -8.86 -14.26 -2.26
N GLY A 88 -8.40 -15.52 -2.30
CA GLY A 88 -9.29 -16.68 -2.24
C GLY A 88 -9.84 -16.88 -0.84
N SER A 89 -11.06 -17.42 -0.72
CA SER A 89 -11.67 -17.71 0.58
C SER A 89 -12.58 -18.94 0.61
N ALA A 90 -12.97 -19.47 -0.54
CA ALA A 90 -13.77 -20.69 -0.63
C ALA A 90 -13.52 -21.41 -1.96
N ASP A 91 -13.66 -22.74 -1.96
CA ASP A 91 -13.76 -23.55 -3.17
C ASP A 91 -15.25 -23.91 -3.39
N PRO A 92 -15.89 -23.43 -4.47
CA PRO A 92 -17.29 -23.73 -4.74
C PRO A 92 -17.56 -25.21 -5.08
N TYR A 93 -16.54 -25.97 -5.50
CA TYR A 93 -16.65 -27.41 -5.74
C TYR A 93 -16.36 -28.25 -4.48
N SER A 94 -15.61 -27.69 -3.53
CA SER A 94 -15.27 -28.32 -2.26
C SER A 94 -15.69 -27.44 -1.08
N PRO A 95 -16.99 -27.27 -0.80
CA PRO A 95 -17.49 -26.31 0.20
C PRO A 95 -17.02 -26.56 1.64
N ASN A 96 -16.52 -27.78 1.93
CA ASN A 96 -15.95 -28.13 3.23
C ASN A 96 -14.44 -27.84 3.34
N TYR A 97 -13.78 -27.45 2.25
CA TYR A 97 -12.37 -27.06 2.26
C TYR A 97 -12.19 -25.69 2.91
N SER A 98 -11.37 -25.63 3.96
CA SER A 98 -11.19 -24.43 4.79
C SER A 98 -9.85 -23.71 4.55
N GLY A 99 -9.11 -24.12 3.52
CA GLY A 99 -7.82 -23.55 3.16
C GLY A 99 -6.63 -24.50 3.42
N PRO A 100 -5.40 -24.02 3.19
CA PRO A 100 -5.01 -22.61 3.08
C PRO A 100 -5.52 -21.92 1.80
N PHE A 101 -5.78 -20.62 1.90
CA PHE A 101 -6.06 -19.75 0.75
C PHE A 101 -4.98 -18.66 0.65
N ASN A 102 -4.66 -18.26 -0.58
CA ASN A 102 -3.58 -17.32 -0.85
C ASN A 102 -4.12 -15.96 -1.33
N SER A 103 -3.21 -14.99 -1.40
CA SER A 103 -3.46 -13.71 -2.05
C SER A 103 -2.31 -13.36 -2.99
N ILE A 104 -2.65 -12.85 -4.16
CA ILE A 104 -1.68 -12.37 -5.15
C ILE A 104 -2.07 -10.98 -5.65
N VAL A 105 -1.14 -10.27 -6.27
CA VAL A 105 -1.44 -9.06 -7.03
C VAL A 105 -1.24 -9.37 -8.51
N VAL A 106 -2.30 -9.25 -9.29
CA VAL A 106 -2.28 -9.46 -10.74
C VAL A 106 -2.40 -8.14 -11.49
N LYS A 107 -1.86 -8.10 -12.70
CA LYS A 107 -2.21 -7.09 -13.71
C LYS A 107 -3.24 -7.66 -14.67
N VAL A 108 -4.31 -6.92 -14.94
CA VAL A 108 -5.24 -7.29 -16.00
C VAL A 108 -4.60 -6.98 -17.35
N THR A 109 -4.41 -8.02 -18.16
CA THR A 109 -3.89 -7.90 -19.52
C THR A 109 -4.85 -8.47 -20.56
N ASP A 110 -5.85 -9.22 -20.14
CA ASP A 110 -6.69 -9.99 -21.05
C ASP A 110 -8.20 -9.90 -20.72
N LEU A 111 -9.00 -10.40 -21.66
CA LEU A 111 -10.45 -10.48 -21.62
C LEU A 111 -10.87 -11.92 -21.44
N CYS A 112 -11.71 -12.19 -20.44
CA CYS A 112 -12.51 -13.42 -20.39
C CYS A 112 -13.89 -13.13 -21.00
N PRO A 113 -14.17 -13.56 -22.25
CA PRO A 113 -15.41 -13.22 -22.93
C PRO A 113 -16.60 -13.95 -22.31
N ALA A 114 -17.77 -13.31 -22.31
CA ALA A 114 -18.99 -13.93 -21.79
C ALA A 114 -19.40 -15.16 -22.62
N SER A 115 -19.28 -15.07 -23.94
CA SER A 115 -19.55 -16.19 -24.85
C SER A 115 -18.46 -17.25 -24.71
N GLY A 116 -18.88 -18.49 -24.47
CA GLY A 116 -18.02 -19.65 -24.26
C GLY A 116 -17.49 -19.81 -22.83
N ASN A 117 -17.75 -18.85 -21.94
CA ASN A 117 -17.35 -18.92 -20.52
C ASN A 117 -18.52 -18.54 -19.60
N GLU A 118 -19.74 -18.95 -19.96
CA GLU A 118 -20.98 -18.51 -19.30
C GLU A 118 -21.00 -18.83 -17.80
N VAL A 119 -20.34 -19.91 -17.39
CA VAL A 119 -20.23 -20.33 -15.98
C VAL A 119 -19.52 -19.28 -15.12
N TRP A 120 -18.49 -18.65 -15.66
CA TRP A 120 -17.55 -17.82 -14.89
C TRP A 120 -17.60 -16.34 -15.30
N CYS A 121 -17.63 -16.06 -16.60
CA CYS A 121 -17.53 -14.72 -17.18
C CYS A 121 -18.83 -14.26 -17.85
N GLY A 122 -19.93 -15.00 -17.65
CA GLY A 122 -21.25 -14.74 -18.24
C GLY A 122 -21.99 -13.52 -17.72
N GLN A 123 -21.37 -12.66 -16.89
CA GLN A 123 -22.01 -11.46 -16.37
C GLN A 123 -22.40 -10.50 -17.50
N THR A 124 -23.60 -9.93 -17.40
CA THR A 124 -24.15 -8.94 -18.32
C THR A 124 -24.75 -7.77 -17.54
N THR A 125 -25.18 -6.71 -18.24
CA THR A 125 -25.87 -5.59 -17.60
C THR A 125 -27.26 -5.97 -17.07
N SER A 126 -27.90 -6.98 -17.67
CA SER A 126 -29.20 -7.51 -17.23
C SER A 126 -29.09 -8.58 -16.15
N ASP A 127 -27.97 -9.28 -16.10
CA ASP A 127 -27.69 -10.36 -15.17
C ASP A 127 -26.24 -10.22 -14.66
N GLY A 128 -26.09 -9.48 -13.57
CA GLY A 128 -24.80 -8.94 -13.13
C GLY A 128 -23.87 -9.94 -12.45
N GLU A 129 -24.29 -11.19 -12.28
CA GLU A 129 -23.54 -12.23 -11.58
C GLU A 129 -23.35 -13.47 -12.47
N ASN A 130 -22.34 -14.27 -12.18
CA ASN A 130 -22.16 -15.58 -12.83
C ASN A 130 -22.90 -16.69 -12.08
N GLN A 131 -22.73 -17.95 -12.51
CA GLN A 131 -23.42 -19.10 -11.90
C GLN A 131 -23.05 -19.35 -10.43
N TYR A 132 -21.99 -18.70 -9.93
CA TYR A 132 -21.56 -18.76 -8.53
C TYR A 132 -21.90 -17.48 -7.75
N GLY A 133 -22.78 -16.62 -8.27
CA GLY A 133 -23.19 -15.38 -7.62
C GLY A 133 -22.08 -14.34 -7.53
N MET A 134 -21.09 -14.39 -8.42
CA MET A 134 -19.95 -13.47 -8.40
C MET A 134 -20.07 -12.42 -9.51
N PRO A 135 -20.02 -11.11 -9.19
CA PRO A 135 -20.19 -10.03 -10.17
C PRO A 135 -18.95 -9.80 -11.05
N VAL A 136 -17.80 -10.31 -10.61
CA VAL A 136 -16.52 -10.21 -11.33
C VAL A 136 -15.87 -11.57 -11.36
N HIS A 137 -15.17 -11.87 -12.46
CA HIS A 137 -14.31 -13.05 -12.56
C HIS A 137 -12.90 -12.64 -12.96
N PHE A 138 -11.89 -13.25 -12.34
CA PHE A 138 -10.51 -13.20 -12.82
C PHE A 138 -10.04 -14.59 -13.21
N ASP A 139 -9.60 -14.73 -14.45
CA ASP A 139 -8.97 -15.93 -14.96
C ASP A 139 -7.44 -15.71 -14.93
N ILE A 140 -6.73 -16.44 -14.07
CA ILE A 140 -5.34 -16.15 -13.71
C ILE A 140 -4.40 -16.93 -14.63
N CYS A 141 -3.43 -16.23 -15.24
CA CYS A 141 -2.54 -16.88 -16.21
C CYS A 141 -1.52 -17.81 -15.54
N GLU A 142 -1.53 -19.08 -15.95
CA GLU A 142 -0.58 -20.11 -15.56
C GLU A 142 0.84 -19.79 -16.04
N ASP A 143 0.99 -19.32 -17.28
CA ASP A 143 2.29 -19.08 -17.94
C ASP A 143 3.18 -18.09 -17.17
N THR A 144 2.58 -17.23 -16.35
CA THR A 144 3.29 -16.22 -15.54
C THR A 144 3.53 -16.65 -14.10
N GLY A 145 3.10 -17.86 -13.70
CA GLY A 145 3.18 -18.40 -12.35
C GLY A 145 2.11 -17.86 -11.38
N GLY A 146 1.12 -17.10 -11.89
CA GLY A 146 0.08 -16.51 -11.05
C GLY A 146 -0.85 -17.57 -10.47
N ALA A 147 -1.23 -18.55 -11.29
CA ALA A 147 -2.11 -19.65 -10.88
C ALA A 147 -1.47 -20.49 -9.77
N ASP A 148 -0.23 -20.94 -9.97
CA ASP A 148 0.56 -21.71 -8.99
C ASP A 148 0.71 -21.00 -7.64
N ALA A 149 0.79 -19.66 -7.66
CA ALA A 149 0.91 -18.87 -6.44
C ALA A 149 -0.42 -18.63 -5.72
N PHE A 150 -1.55 -18.81 -6.40
CA PHE A 150 -2.88 -18.51 -5.87
C PHE A 150 -3.64 -19.77 -5.46
N PHE A 151 -3.72 -20.75 -6.36
CA PHE A 151 -4.51 -21.96 -6.19
C PHE A 151 -3.76 -23.00 -5.36
N PRO A 152 -4.35 -23.51 -4.27
CA PRO A 152 -3.85 -24.72 -3.62
C PRO A 152 -3.89 -25.92 -4.57
N SER A 153 -3.08 -26.95 -4.30
CA SER A 153 -3.09 -28.20 -5.08
C SER A 153 -4.51 -28.74 -5.19
N ASP A 154 -4.92 -29.10 -6.41
CA ASP A 154 -6.23 -29.67 -6.73
C ASP A 154 -7.44 -28.74 -6.53
N HIS A 155 -7.22 -27.44 -6.32
CA HIS A 155 -8.26 -26.42 -6.13
C HIS A 155 -8.13 -25.30 -7.17
N THR A 156 -8.48 -25.57 -8.43
CA THR A 156 -8.27 -24.65 -9.58
C THR A 156 -9.42 -23.66 -9.83
N ALA A 157 -10.43 -23.66 -8.95
CA ALA A 157 -11.53 -22.71 -8.99
C ALA A 157 -11.86 -22.27 -7.57
N LEU A 158 -11.91 -20.95 -7.35
CA LEU A 158 -12.14 -20.37 -6.03
C LEU A 158 -13.13 -19.20 -6.13
N THR A 159 -13.72 -18.84 -5.00
CA THR A 159 -14.37 -17.55 -4.82
C THR A 159 -13.70 -16.76 -3.69
N GLY A 160 -13.91 -15.46 -3.67
CA GLY A 160 -13.38 -14.57 -2.65
C GLY A 160 -13.51 -13.11 -3.01
N SER A 161 -12.44 -12.33 -2.82
CA SER A 161 -12.48 -10.87 -2.95
C SER A 161 -11.34 -10.31 -3.79
N TYR A 162 -11.58 -9.13 -4.34
CA TYR A 162 -10.59 -8.35 -5.07
C TYR A 162 -10.57 -6.89 -4.61
N GLU A 163 -9.40 -6.27 -4.72
CA GLU A 163 -9.20 -4.86 -4.42
C GLU A 163 -8.12 -4.26 -5.32
N GLU A 164 -8.45 -3.18 -6.01
CA GLU A 164 -7.55 -2.45 -6.89
C GLU A 164 -6.37 -1.87 -6.11
N ARG A 165 -5.17 -2.06 -6.67
CA ARG A 165 -3.93 -1.53 -6.14
C ARG A 165 -3.37 -0.53 -7.13
N ARG A 166 -2.80 0.57 -6.60
CA ARG A 166 -2.16 1.60 -7.43
C ARG A 166 -0.92 1.11 -8.16
N VAL A 167 -0.30 0.01 -7.72
CA VAL A 167 0.93 -0.51 -8.33
C VAL A 167 0.89 -2.03 -8.39
N CYS A 168 1.22 -2.58 -9.56
CA CYS A 168 1.38 -4.02 -9.83
C CYS A 168 2.76 -4.51 -9.34
N ILE A 169 3.20 -4.07 -8.16
CA ILE A 169 4.42 -4.63 -7.59
C ILE A 169 4.00 -5.95 -6.96
N LEU A 170 4.62 -7.04 -7.41
CA LEU A 170 4.43 -8.35 -6.81
C LEU A 170 4.66 -8.21 -5.31
N LEU A 171 3.73 -8.69 -4.48
CA LEU A 171 3.93 -8.67 -3.03
C LEU A 171 5.21 -9.41 -2.62
N ALA A 172 5.67 -10.38 -3.41
CA ALA A 172 6.98 -11.03 -3.24
C ALA A 172 8.17 -10.04 -3.29
N GLU A 173 8.06 -8.96 -4.05
CA GLU A 173 9.11 -7.92 -4.13
C GLU A 173 9.03 -6.94 -2.95
N TRP A 174 7.85 -6.76 -2.36
CA TRP A 174 7.64 -5.92 -1.17
C TRP A 174 7.88 -6.64 0.14
N ASP A 175 7.51 -7.91 0.30
CA ASP A 175 7.78 -8.67 1.53
C ASP A 175 9.29 -8.86 1.71
N TRP A 176 10.03 -9.01 0.60
CA TRP A 176 11.50 -8.91 0.61
C TRP A 176 12.03 -7.56 1.10
N LEU A 177 11.35 -6.46 0.79
CA LEU A 177 11.73 -5.11 1.24
C LEU A 177 11.26 -4.81 2.68
N ARG A 178 10.21 -5.48 3.17
CA ARG A 178 9.57 -5.21 4.46
C ARG A 178 10.20 -6.01 5.61
N ASP A 179 10.71 -7.21 5.33
CA ASP A 179 11.27 -8.12 6.34
C ASP A 179 12.78 -7.96 6.58
N ARG A 180 13.43 -6.95 5.95
CA ARG A 180 14.80 -6.59 6.33
C ARG A 180 14.81 -5.46 7.35
N PRO A 181 15.68 -5.53 8.38
CA PRO A 181 15.95 -4.38 9.23
C PRO A 181 16.44 -3.24 8.33
N VAL A 182 15.80 -2.08 8.45
CA VAL A 182 16.04 -0.80 7.76
C VAL A 182 17.45 -0.77 7.13
N MET A 183 17.55 -1.20 5.86
CA MET A 183 18.80 -1.07 5.15
C MET A 183 18.99 0.41 4.85
N SER A 184 20.00 1.00 5.46
CA SER A 184 20.38 2.38 5.13
C SER A 184 20.63 2.47 3.61
N ALA A 185 20.13 3.53 2.97
CA ALA A 185 20.30 3.80 1.53
C ALA A 185 21.77 3.69 1.04
N SER A 186 22.76 3.72 1.95
CA SER A 186 24.17 3.44 1.68
C SER A 186 24.51 1.98 1.33
N ARG A 187 23.57 1.03 1.41
CA ARG A 187 23.84 -0.40 1.17
C ARG A 187 23.09 -1.02 -0.02
N LEU A 188 22.20 -0.26 -0.68
CA LEU A 188 21.60 -0.63 -1.96
C LEU A 188 22.64 -0.47 -3.06
N ARG A 189 23.26 -1.57 -3.51
CA ARG A 189 24.15 -1.53 -4.67
C ARG A 189 23.31 -1.62 -5.93
N ARG A 190 23.76 -1.00 -7.03
CA ARG A 190 23.12 -1.07 -8.37
C ARG A 190 22.89 -2.52 -8.88
N ARG A 191 23.55 -3.50 -8.25
CA ARG A 191 23.43 -4.94 -8.52
C ARG A 191 22.23 -5.59 -7.83
N ASP A 192 21.67 -4.92 -6.82
CA ASP A 192 20.56 -5.43 -6.00
C ASP A 192 19.19 -4.93 -6.50
N ILE A 193 19.17 -4.09 -7.55
CA ILE A 193 17.95 -3.59 -8.20
C ILE A 193 17.64 -4.50 -9.41
N PRO A 194 16.44 -5.09 -9.47
CA PRO A 194 16.00 -5.91 -10.60
C PRO A 194 16.22 -5.21 -11.94
N TRP A 195 16.72 -5.96 -12.93
CA TRP A 195 17.07 -5.44 -14.26
C TRP A 195 15.90 -4.73 -14.95
N THR A 196 14.68 -5.21 -14.72
CA THR A 196 13.41 -4.64 -15.22
C THR A 196 13.08 -3.25 -14.66
N ILE A 197 13.56 -2.92 -13.46
CA ILE A 197 13.42 -1.58 -12.86
C ILE A 197 14.56 -0.67 -13.31
N LYS A 198 15.75 -1.24 -13.50
CA LYS A 198 16.95 -0.49 -13.90
C LYS A 198 16.85 0.12 -15.31
N ASN A 199 16.13 -0.52 -16.21
CA ASN A 199 16.03 -0.12 -17.63
C ASN A 199 14.69 0.55 -17.99
N ASP A 200 13.81 0.74 -17.03
CA ASP A 200 12.52 1.43 -17.21
C ASP A 200 12.56 2.76 -16.44
N PRO A 201 12.71 3.90 -17.14
CA PRO A 201 12.86 5.22 -16.50
C PRO A 201 11.69 5.59 -15.59
N GLN A 202 10.47 5.12 -15.91
CA GLN A 202 9.29 5.41 -15.11
C GLN A 202 9.30 4.58 -13.82
N LYS A 203 9.62 3.28 -13.91
CA LYS A 203 9.78 2.44 -12.72
C LYS A 203 10.93 2.89 -11.84
N PHE A 204 12.04 3.33 -12.43
CA PHE A 204 13.17 3.86 -11.68
C PHE A 204 12.83 5.17 -10.97
N ALA A 205 12.15 6.10 -11.65
CA ALA A 205 11.68 7.34 -11.03
C ALA A 205 10.66 7.06 -9.90
N GLN A 206 9.80 6.07 -10.08
CA GLN A 206 8.82 5.68 -9.06
C GLN A 206 9.48 4.98 -7.86
N LEU A 207 10.50 4.14 -8.09
CA LEU A 207 11.33 3.57 -7.02
C LEU A 207 12.02 4.69 -6.22
N ILE A 208 12.63 5.67 -6.90
CA ILE A 208 13.26 6.83 -6.24
C ILE A 208 12.24 7.60 -5.41
N ARG A 209 11.04 7.86 -5.95
CA ARG A 209 9.98 8.58 -5.24
C ARG A 209 9.53 7.83 -3.98
N VAL A 210 9.32 6.52 -4.09
CA VAL A 210 8.89 5.68 -2.96
C VAL A 210 9.98 5.57 -1.89
N VAL A 211 11.23 5.34 -2.30
CA VAL A 211 12.39 5.35 -1.40
C VAL A 211 12.52 6.71 -0.72
N GLY A 212 12.29 7.80 -1.46
CA GLY A 212 12.27 9.17 -0.96
C GLY A 212 11.14 9.45 0.04
N GLU A 213 9.94 8.94 -0.20
CA GLU A 213 8.80 9.07 0.73
C GLU A 213 9.03 8.26 2.03
N VAL A 214 9.64 7.08 1.94
CA VAL A 214 9.99 6.26 3.11
C VAL A 214 11.11 6.92 3.91
N HIS A 215 12.20 7.32 3.26
CA HIS A 215 13.32 8.00 3.91
C HIS A 215 12.93 9.40 4.43
N GLY A 216 12.07 10.12 3.73
CA GLY A 216 11.54 11.42 4.15
C GLY A 216 10.77 11.31 5.46
N ARG A 217 9.93 10.27 5.63
CA ARG A 217 9.24 10.02 6.90
C ARG A 217 10.21 9.64 8.02
N THR A 218 11.22 8.81 7.73
CA THR A 218 12.24 8.42 8.73
C THR A 218 13.13 9.59 9.15
N ILE A 219 13.50 10.48 8.21
CA ILE A 219 14.27 11.70 8.49
C ILE A 219 13.44 12.67 9.33
N VAL A 220 12.17 12.87 9.00
CA VAL A 220 11.27 13.72 9.82
C VAL A 220 11.09 13.14 11.23
N GLN A 221 11.00 11.83 11.38
CA GLN A 221 10.93 11.17 12.70
C GLN A 221 12.24 11.31 13.49
N HIS A 222 13.40 11.13 12.84
CA HIS A 222 14.71 11.33 13.48
C HIS A 222 14.95 12.79 13.86
N LEU A 223 14.55 13.75 13.01
CA LEU A 223 14.63 15.18 13.30
C LEU A 223 13.73 15.56 14.47
N ARG A 224 12.51 15.00 14.56
CA ARG A 224 11.64 15.17 15.74
C ARG A 224 12.27 14.60 17.01
N GLY A 225 12.87 13.40 16.94
CA GLY A 225 13.60 12.80 18.06
C GLY A 225 14.80 13.65 18.52
N PHE A 226 15.56 14.19 17.56
CA PHE A 226 16.69 15.07 17.84
C PHE A 226 16.25 16.40 18.47
N GLN A 227 15.16 17.01 17.98
CA GLN A 227 14.59 18.22 18.56
C GLN A 227 14.09 18.01 19.99
N LEU A 228 13.47 16.86 20.28
CA LEU A 228 13.01 16.53 21.64
C LEU A 228 14.20 16.36 22.60
N LYS A 229 15.25 15.65 22.18
CA LYS A 229 16.45 15.45 22.99
C LYS A 229 17.22 16.76 23.23
N ALA A 230 17.33 17.62 22.22
CA ALA A 230 17.91 18.95 22.36
C ALA A 230 17.12 19.81 23.36
N ARG A 231 15.78 19.75 23.31
CA ARG A 231 14.90 20.47 24.24
C ARG A 231 15.05 19.97 25.68
N GLU A 232 15.24 18.67 25.89
CA GLU A 232 15.51 18.10 27.22
C GLU A 232 16.84 18.59 27.80
N GLU A 233 17.91 18.60 27.01
CA GLU A 233 19.23 19.06 27.47
C GLU A 233 19.21 20.56 27.80
N ILE A 234 18.57 21.40 26.97
CA ILE A 234 18.36 22.82 27.28
C ILE A 234 17.61 22.98 28.60
N ASN A 235 16.54 22.20 28.81
CA ASN A 235 15.77 22.26 30.05
C ASN A 235 16.56 21.78 31.29
N LYS A 236 17.56 20.90 31.14
CA LYS A 236 18.46 20.52 32.23
C LYS A 236 19.38 21.67 32.61
N VAL A 237 19.99 22.33 31.62
CA VAL A 237 20.88 23.48 31.84
C VAL A 237 20.13 24.62 32.53
N LEU A 238 18.91 24.94 32.06
CA LEU A 238 18.08 25.99 32.66
C LEU A 238 17.71 25.68 34.12
N ARG A 239 17.41 24.42 34.45
CA ARG A 239 17.14 24.01 35.84
C ARG A 239 18.36 24.09 36.74
N SER A 240 19.54 23.74 36.23
CA SER A 240 20.80 23.87 36.98
C SER A 240 21.14 25.34 37.25
N ALA A 241 20.97 26.23 36.26
CA ALA A 241 21.18 27.66 36.43
C ALA A 241 20.20 28.27 37.45
N SER A 242 18.92 27.88 37.41
CA SER A 242 17.92 28.33 38.39
C SER A 242 18.18 27.85 39.82
N LYS A 243 18.83 26.70 40.01
CA LYS A 243 19.23 26.22 41.34
C LYS A 243 20.40 27.02 41.90
N GLN A 244 21.36 27.40 41.05
CA GLN A 244 22.52 28.18 41.49
C GLN A 244 22.12 29.57 42.00
N THR A 245 21.25 30.27 41.28
CA THR A 245 20.74 31.59 41.71
C THR A 245 19.91 31.53 43.00
N ALA A 246 19.26 30.40 43.29
CA ALA A 246 18.54 30.18 44.55
C ALA A 246 19.47 29.87 45.74
N ILE A 247 20.68 29.37 45.50
CA ILE A 247 21.69 29.13 46.54
C ILE A 247 22.40 30.44 46.88
N ASP A 248 22.77 31.22 45.87
CA ASP A 248 23.51 32.48 46.06
C ASP A 248 22.67 33.54 46.81
N SER A 249 21.35 33.54 46.62
CA SER A 249 20.43 34.43 47.34
C SER A 249 20.18 34.07 48.81
N LYS A 250 20.53 32.85 49.24
CA LYS A 250 20.47 32.45 50.66
C LYS A 250 21.76 32.73 51.44
N SER A 251 22.86 33.04 50.75
CA SER A 251 24.17 33.26 51.38
C SER A 251 24.42 34.71 51.83
N SER A 252 23.52 35.66 51.55
CA SER A 252 23.79 37.10 51.75
C SER A 252 23.10 37.74 52.97
N SER A 253 22.54 36.98 53.91
CA SER A 253 21.95 37.53 55.14
C SER A 253 22.99 37.64 56.26
N GLY A 254 23.93 38.58 56.11
CA GLY A 254 24.85 39.01 57.17
C GLY A 254 24.83 40.53 57.32
N PRO A 255 24.63 41.10 58.52
CA PRO A 255 24.52 42.54 58.70
C PRO A 255 25.93 43.15 58.74
N GLY A 256 26.46 43.52 57.57
CA GLY A 256 27.76 44.17 57.47
C GLY A 256 27.86 44.96 56.17
N ARG A 257 27.82 46.29 56.30
CA ARG A 257 27.98 47.24 55.19
C ARG A 257 29.29 46.99 54.45
N HIS A 258 29.20 46.49 53.22
CA HIS A 258 30.19 46.76 52.19
C HIS A 258 29.48 47.14 50.90
N LYS A 259 29.83 48.33 50.38
CA LYS A 259 29.52 48.76 49.03
C LYS A 259 30.15 47.76 48.07
N TYR A 260 29.33 46.94 47.43
CA TYR A 260 29.76 46.25 46.22
C TYR A 260 29.39 47.12 45.03
N ASP A 261 30.40 47.43 44.24
CA ASP A 261 30.30 48.09 42.95
C ASP A 261 29.42 47.24 42.03
N ILE A 262 28.32 47.83 41.56
CA ILE A 262 27.44 47.23 40.57
C ILE A 262 28.12 47.43 39.20
N SER A 263 29.07 46.56 38.89
CA SER A 263 29.69 46.46 37.56
C SER A 263 29.89 45.00 37.12
N VAL A 264 29.07 44.09 37.66
CA VAL A 264 28.97 42.70 37.19
C VAL A 264 27.49 42.30 37.11
N LEU A 265 26.74 43.01 36.26
CA LEU A 265 25.41 42.60 35.81
C LEU A 265 25.32 42.59 34.29
N GLU A 266 26.36 42.12 33.61
CA GLU A 266 26.21 41.51 32.27
C GLU A 266 27.15 40.30 32.20
N PRO A 267 26.59 39.09 32.30
CA PRO A 267 26.50 38.29 31.08
C PRO A 267 25.22 37.44 31.09
N MET A 268 24.05 38.06 30.92
CA MET A 268 22.82 37.33 30.59
C MET A 268 22.12 37.88 29.32
N ALA A 269 22.71 38.88 28.66
CA ALA A 269 22.23 39.40 27.37
C ALA A 269 23.02 38.86 26.15
N PHE A 270 24.09 38.07 26.36
CA PHE A 270 24.95 37.61 25.25
C PHE A 270 24.59 36.23 24.67
N ILE A 271 23.66 35.48 25.27
CA ILE A 271 23.19 34.18 24.74
C ILE A 271 21.82 34.31 24.03
N SER A 272 21.35 35.54 23.78
CA SER A 272 20.06 35.76 23.09
C SER A 272 20.18 36.43 21.73
N ARG A 273 21.39 36.79 21.25
CA ARG A 273 21.50 37.49 19.95
C ARG A 273 22.46 36.95 18.90
N HIS A 274 23.41 36.07 19.15
CA HIS A 274 24.37 35.65 18.10
C HIS A 274 24.68 34.15 18.08
N VAL A 275 23.70 33.28 18.34
CA VAL A 275 23.77 31.90 17.82
C VAL A 275 22.93 31.87 16.56
N ASN A 276 23.54 32.24 15.44
CA ASN A 276 23.01 31.89 14.15
C ASN A 276 23.02 30.35 14.09
N VAL A 277 21.83 29.75 14.01
CA VAL A 277 21.65 28.28 13.95
C VAL A 277 22.39 27.65 12.76
N LEU A 278 22.93 28.47 11.85
CA LEU A 278 23.79 28.10 10.73
C LEU A 278 25.26 27.84 11.10
N ASP A 279 25.81 28.37 12.21
CA ASP A 279 27.24 28.22 12.52
C ASP A 279 27.58 26.92 13.28
N LEU A 280 26.61 26.30 13.96
CA LEU A 280 26.74 24.93 14.48
C LEU A 280 26.52 23.86 13.40
N TRP A 281 26.17 24.25 12.17
CA TRP A 281 26.04 23.36 11.02
C TRP A 281 27.33 23.23 10.18
N GLY A 282 28.35 24.04 10.47
CA GLY A 282 29.52 24.20 9.59
C GLY A 282 30.51 23.03 9.51
N SER A 283 30.55 22.14 10.51
CA SER A 283 31.62 21.12 10.59
C SER A 283 31.11 19.68 10.42
N SER A 284 29.88 19.39 10.85
CA SER A 284 29.33 18.02 10.78
C SER A 284 28.45 17.76 9.54
N CYS A 285 27.90 18.81 8.91
CA CYS A 285 27.13 18.66 7.66
C CYS A 285 28.01 18.79 6.41
N LYS A 286 29.18 19.45 6.50
CA LYS A 286 30.09 19.63 5.36
C LYS A 286 30.73 18.30 4.92
N SER A 287 31.08 17.43 5.86
CA SER A 287 31.51 16.05 5.53
C SER A 287 30.37 15.17 5.04
N PHE A 288 29.12 15.44 5.45
CA PHE A 288 27.96 14.65 5.05
C PHE A 288 27.41 15.01 3.65
N PHE A 289 27.52 16.28 3.23
CA PHE A 289 27.08 16.75 1.91
C PHE A 289 28.16 16.70 0.83
N VAL A 290 29.44 16.92 1.18
CA VAL A 290 30.53 16.91 0.19
C VAL A 290 30.88 15.49 -0.27
N ASP A 291 30.75 14.47 0.59
CA ASP A 291 30.99 13.06 0.19
C ASP A 291 29.83 12.42 -0.60
N ARG A 292 28.63 13.02 -0.58
CA ARG A 292 27.44 12.48 -1.28
C ARG A 292 27.00 13.26 -2.51
N ALA A 293 27.28 14.55 -2.60
CA ALA A 293 27.03 15.33 -3.83
C ALA A 293 28.03 14.94 -4.95
N GLY A 294 29.27 14.61 -4.60
CA GLY A 294 30.30 14.18 -5.57
C GLY A 294 29.93 12.90 -6.34
N ASN A 295 29.19 11.98 -5.71
CA ASN A 295 28.77 10.72 -6.35
C ASN A 295 27.47 10.82 -7.16
N MET A 296 26.66 11.87 -7.01
CA MET A 296 25.50 12.10 -7.89
C MET A 296 25.89 12.89 -9.15
N ILE A 297 26.89 13.78 -9.09
CA ILE A 297 27.30 14.58 -10.25
C ILE A 297 28.05 13.73 -11.30
N SER A 298 28.67 12.61 -10.90
CA SER A 298 29.25 11.64 -11.86
C SER A 298 28.21 10.89 -12.70
N ILE A 299 26.91 10.96 -12.38
CA ILE A 299 25.84 10.25 -13.11
C ILE A 299 25.25 11.10 -14.25
N PHE A 300 25.48 12.42 -14.26
CA PHE A 300 24.98 13.33 -15.30
C PHE A 300 26.04 13.75 -16.34
N GLY A 301 27.28 13.27 -16.22
CA GLY A 301 28.40 13.66 -17.10
C GLY A 301 28.57 12.88 -18.41
N HIS A 302 27.61 12.02 -18.79
CA HIS A 302 27.66 11.27 -20.05
C HIS A 302 26.34 11.34 -20.80
N TYR A 303 25.87 12.56 -21.06
CA TYR A 303 25.00 12.91 -22.19
C TYR A 303 25.21 14.39 -22.51
N ALA A 304 26.33 14.66 -23.20
CA ALA A 304 26.58 15.81 -24.07
C ALA A 304 27.45 15.30 -25.21
#